data_AF-A0A7W4GF07-F1
#
_entry.id   AF-A0A7W4GF07-F1
#
_cell.length_a   1.000
_cell.length_b   1.000
_cell.length_c   1.000
_cell.angle_alpha   90.00
_cell.angle_beta   90.00
_cell.angle_gamma   90.00
#
_symmetry.space_group_name_H-M   'P 1'
#
loop_
_entity.id
_entity.type
_entity.pdbx_description
1 polymer ?
#
loop_
_entity_poly.entity_id
_entity_poly.type
_entity_poly.pdbx_seq_one_letter_code
_entity_poly.pdbx_strand_id
1 'polypeptide(L)'
;MKQRLRTIKSLSLLSYNGKKMHSKTLMSVLALGVFSLFSANVAAGSLEQAKQLHDRIAGVAASETTLQNMAALLDDGKPIEAAYLAMETPAFYSTTLKLFATPWTNIDQDIFAPLNDYSATVIGAVRDDVDFRDILQADMVYVGKNSLNLPGYNRNNNDHYQALEDQFIDLKDGLERTTQSSVNGLPADATAGVLTSRAAAKEFFYLGTNRAMFRFTLMNHLCTDLEPLKDNTRPTDRIRQDVSRSPGGDSRLFINNCSSCHSGMDPLAQAFAFYEYEFNRDQDPTGEAGAIAYNTSGQTDPATGTRVQGKYHINSTSFPFGYATPNDRWNNYWREGPNQKLGWDNSLSGQGSGAKSLGQELANSNAFAQCQVKKVFKTVCLRDAESQADIAQMSATTTSFKQNSYQLKRVFAEVGNYCMGE
;
A
#
# COMPACT_ATOMS: atom_id res chain seq x y z
N MET A 1 -17.64 -33.10 -39.59
CA MET A 1 -17.90 -34.50 -39.99
C MET A 1 -18.14 -35.33 -38.73
N LYS A 2 -19.39 -35.77 -38.53
CA LYS A 2 -19.90 -36.84 -37.64
C LYS A 2 -19.68 -36.79 -36.11
N GLN A 3 -20.80 -36.56 -35.42
CA GLN A 3 -21.13 -36.98 -34.05
C GLN A 3 -20.88 -38.48 -33.79
N ARG A 4 -20.58 -38.84 -32.54
CA ARG A 4 -21.05 -40.09 -31.92
C ARG A 4 -21.42 -39.86 -30.45
N LEU A 5 -22.70 -40.11 -30.16
CA LEU A 5 -23.29 -40.21 -28.83
C LEU A 5 -22.80 -41.44 -28.07
N ARG A 6 -22.69 -41.33 -26.74
CA ARG A 6 -22.91 -42.45 -25.82
C ARG A 6 -23.84 -42.01 -24.69
N THR A 7 -24.98 -42.68 -24.64
CA THR A 7 -25.99 -42.72 -23.57
C THR A 7 -25.53 -43.62 -22.43
N ILE A 8 -25.75 -43.21 -21.18
CA ILE A 8 -26.06 -44.14 -20.08
C ILE A 8 -27.24 -43.57 -19.29
N LYS A 9 -28.31 -44.36 -19.24
CA LYS A 9 -29.52 -44.23 -18.42
C LYS A 9 -29.16 -44.45 -16.95
N SER A 10 -29.79 -43.71 -16.03
CA SER A 10 -30.19 -44.31 -14.75
C SER A 10 -31.34 -43.55 -14.07
N LEU A 11 -32.44 -44.29 -13.92
CA LEU A 11 -33.40 -44.24 -12.81
C LEU A 11 -34.39 -43.08 -12.77
N SER A 12 -35.47 -43.26 -13.54
CA SER A 12 -36.79 -42.72 -13.23
C SER A 12 -37.23 -43.19 -11.83
N LEU A 13 -37.27 -42.26 -10.89
CA LEU A 13 -37.97 -42.44 -9.63
C LEU A 13 -39.48 -42.47 -9.90
N LEU A 14 -40.07 -43.63 -9.60
CA LEU A 14 -41.38 -43.80 -8.99
C LEU A 14 -42.61 -43.36 -9.80
N SER A 15 -43.10 -44.34 -10.55
CA SER A 15 -44.53 -44.67 -10.62
C SER A 15 -45.13 -44.72 -9.19
N TYR A 16 -46.13 -43.88 -8.94
CA TYR A 16 -47.16 -44.17 -7.93
C TYR A 16 -48.52 -43.69 -8.45
N ASN A 17 -49.17 -44.56 -9.22
CA ASN A 17 -50.61 -44.49 -9.46
C ASN A 17 -51.35 -44.98 -8.20
N GLY A 18 -52.38 -44.27 -7.77
CA GLY A 18 -53.54 -44.94 -7.18
C GLY A 18 -53.94 -44.69 -5.72
N LYS A 19 -53.59 -43.55 -5.10
CA LYS A 19 -54.31 -43.10 -3.88
C LYS A 19 -54.64 -41.61 -3.97
N LYS A 20 -55.93 -41.27 -3.96
CA LYS A 20 -56.41 -39.89 -3.77
C LYS A 20 -55.84 -39.37 -2.45
N MET A 21 -54.90 -38.44 -2.52
CA MET A 21 -54.53 -37.63 -1.35
C MET A 21 -55.80 -36.94 -0.85
N HIS A 22 -56.18 -37.19 0.40
CA HIS A 22 -57.29 -36.50 1.03
C HIS A 22 -56.99 -34.99 1.04
N SER A 23 -58.01 -34.17 0.72
CA SER A 23 -57.92 -32.71 0.57
C SER A 23 -57.25 -31.99 1.76
N LYS A 24 -57.29 -32.59 2.96
CA LYS A 24 -56.62 -32.07 4.17
C LYS A 24 -55.09 -32.17 4.12
N THR A 25 -54.52 -33.15 3.43
CA THR A 25 -53.06 -33.34 3.31
C THR A 25 -52.46 -32.46 2.21
N LEU A 26 -53.22 -32.16 1.16
CA LEU A 26 -52.81 -31.24 0.11
C LEU A 26 -52.76 -29.79 0.63
N MET A 27 -53.71 -29.37 1.48
CA MET A 27 -53.66 -28.06 2.14
C MET A 27 -52.47 -27.92 3.10
N SER A 28 -52.05 -29.01 3.77
CA SER A 28 -50.93 -28.97 4.72
C SER A 28 -49.57 -28.89 4.02
N VAL A 29 -49.41 -29.54 2.85
CA VAL A 29 -48.19 -29.45 2.03
C VAL A 29 -48.11 -28.13 1.26
N LEU A 30 -49.25 -27.55 0.85
CA LEU A 30 -49.30 -26.22 0.25
C LEU A 30 -48.99 -25.12 1.28
N ALA A 31 -49.43 -25.27 2.53
CA ALA A 31 -49.14 -24.34 3.62
C ALA A 31 -47.65 -24.33 4.02
N LEU A 32 -46.96 -25.49 4.00
CA LEU A 32 -45.51 -25.55 4.21
C LEU A 32 -44.69 -25.08 2.99
N GLY A 33 -45.22 -25.23 1.78
CA GLY A 33 -44.58 -24.72 0.54
C GLY A 33 -44.62 -23.19 0.43
N VAL A 34 -45.68 -22.54 0.93
CA VAL A 34 -45.84 -21.07 0.89
C VAL A 34 -44.98 -20.37 1.95
N PHE A 35 -44.68 -20.99 3.09
CA PHE A 35 -43.76 -20.42 4.09
C PHE A 35 -42.28 -20.48 3.68
N SER A 36 -41.90 -21.38 2.77
CA SER A 36 -40.52 -21.49 2.26
C SER A 36 -40.18 -20.48 1.16
N LEU A 37 -41.16 -19.70 0.68
CA LEU A 37 -40.99 -18.69 -0.39
C LEU A 37 -40.86 -17.26 0.15
N PHE A 38 -40.95 -17.08 1.47
CA PHE A 38 -40.68 -15.81 2.15
C PHE A 38 -39.44 -15.93 3.04
N SER A 39 -38.31 -16.28 2.45
CA SER A 39 -37.03 -15.88 3.03
C SER A 39 -36.90 -14.37 2.84
N ALA A 40 -37.53 -13.60 3.73
CA ALA A 40 -37.22 -12.18 3.83
C ALA A 40 -35.73 -12.10 4.18
N ASN A 41 -34.92 -11.46 3.33
CA ASN A 41 -33.60 -11.02 3.74
C ASN A 41 -33.82 -10.11 4.94
N VAL A 42 -33.46 -10.57 6.13
CA VAL A 42 -33.43 -9.73 7.33
C VAL A 42 -32.24 -8.80 7.14
N ALA A 43 -32.47 -7.70 6.44
CA ALA A 43 -31.50 -6.63 6.39
C ALA A 43 -31.47 -5.98 7.77
N ALA A 44 -30.26 -5.78 8.31
CA ALA A 44 -30.05 -4.95 9.47
C ALA A 44 -30.72 -3.58 9.24
N GLY A 45 -31.36 -3.02 10.26
CA GLY A 45 -31.93 -1.67 10.17
C GLY A 45 -30.82 -0.64 9.96
N SER A 46 -31.21 0.58 9.56
CA SER A 46 -30.27 1.67 9.30
C SER A 46 -29.42 2.01 10.52
N LEU A 47 -29.95 1.83 11.74
CA LEU A 47 -29.21 2.05 12.98
C LEU A 47 -28.12 0.99 13.20
N GLU A 48 -28.43 -0.29 12.97
CA GLU A 48 -27.43 -1.37 13.07
C GLU A 48 -26.35 -1.24 12.00
N GLN A 49 -26.74 -0.89 10.76
CA GLN A 49 -25.78 -0.61 9.68
C GLN A 49 -24.91 0.61 9.98
N ALA A 50 -25.49 1.69 10.52
CA ALA A 50 -24.76 2.87 10.94
C ALA A 50 -23.72 2.54 12.02
N LYS A 51 -24.10 1.73 13.01
CA LYS A 51 -23.19 1.25 14.04
C LYS A 51 -22.05 0.43 13.44
N GLN A 52 -22.37 -0.54 12.58
CA GLN A 52 -21.37 -1.39 11.97
C GLN A 52 -20.40 -0.60 11.07
N LEU A 53 -20.93 0.33 10.27
CA LEU A 53 -20.15 1.26 9.46
C LEU A 53 -19.20 2.09 10.31
N HIS A 54 -19.70 2.67 11.40
CA HIS A 54 -18.87 3.47 12.30
C HIS A 54 -17.76 2.64 12.93
N ASP A 55 -18.09 1.50 13.54
CA ASP A 55 -17.13 0.67 14.26
C ASP A 55 -16.02 0.15 13.33
N ARG A 56 -16.35 -0.21 12.08
CA ARG A 56 -15.37 -0.66 11.07
C ARG A 56 -14.44 0.45 10.58
N ILE A 57 -14.91 1.70 10.54
CA ILE A 57 -14.09 2.85 10.13
C ILE A 57 -13.28 3.39 11.30
N ALA A 58 -13.92 3.65 12.43
CA ALA A 58 -13.33 4.36 13.57
C ALA A 58 -12.60 3.46 14.56
N GLY A 59 -12.91 2.16 14.58
CA GLY A 59 -12.37 1.20 15.56
C GLY A 59 -12.86 1.42 17.01
N VAL A 60 -13.82 2.33 17.21
CA VAL A 60 -14.42 2.65 18.51
C VAL A 60 -15.93 2.87 18.36
N ALA A 61 -16.67 2.72 19.46
CA ALA A 61 -18.11 2.96 19.46
C ALA A 61 -18.43 4.45 19.26
N ALA A 62 -19.47 4.75 18.48
CA ALA A 62 -19.98 6.11 18.28
C ALA A 62 -20.90 6.56 19.43
N SER A 63 -21.13 7.88 19.52
CA SER A 63 -22.21 8.43 20.34
C SER A 63 -23.57 8.10 19.75
N GLU A 64 -24.62 8.08 20.59
CA GLU A 64 -25.99 7.86 20.14
C GLU A 64 -26.42 8.87 19.07
N THR A 65 -26.08 10.16 19.25
CA THR A 65 -26.38 11.21 18.28
C THR A 65 -25.68 10.98 16.94
N THR A 66 -24.41 10.55 16.96
CA THR A 66 -23.69 10.21 15.73
C THR A 66 -24.36 9.05 15.00
N LEU A 67 -24.76 7.98 15.70
CA LEU A 67 -25.44 6.84 15.11
C LEU A 67 -26.79 7.21 14.51
N GLN A 68 -27.58 8.04 15.20
CA GLN A 68 -28.87 8.53 14.69
C GLN A 68 -28.70 9.35 13.41
N ASN A 69 -27.70 10.24 13.38
CA ASN A 69 -27.40 11.04 12.19
C ASN A 69 -26.92 10.17 11.02
N MET A 70 -26.07 9.17 11.29
CA MET A 70 -25.63 8.21 10.27
C MET A 70 -26.80 7.35 9.76
N ALA A 71 -27.69 6.88 10.64
CA ALA A 71 -28.86 6.11 10.26
C ALA A 71 -29.79 6.91 9.34
N ALA A 72 -30.04 8.19 9.67
CA ALA A 72 -30.81 9.09 8.82
C ALA A 72 -30.18 9.28 7.43
N LEU A 73 -28.85 9.40 7.35
CA LEU A 73 -28.13 9.45 6.06
C LEU A 73 -28.29 8.15 5.27
N LEU A 74 -28.28 6.99 5.93
CA LEU A 74 -28.49 5.69 5.27
C LEU A 74 -29.93 5.55 4.75
N ASP A 75 -30.92 5.96 5.54
CA ASP A 75 -32.34 5.96 5.14
C ASP A 75 -32.58 6.90 3.93
N ASP A 76 -31.82 7.98 3.83
CA ASP A 76 -31.80 8.93 2.70
C ASP A 76 -31.04 8.39 1.45
N GLY A 77 -30.44 7.21 1.51
CA GLY A 77 -29.62 6.66 0.42
C GLY A 77 -28.26 7.35 0.25
N LYS A 78 -27.70 7.91 1.33
CA LYS A 78 -26.42 8.65 1.38
C LYS A 78 -25.35 7.92 2.23
N PRO A 79 -24.96 6.69 1.87
CA PRO A 79 -24.04 5.90 2.69
C PRO A 79 -22.61 6.45 2.71
N ILE A 80 -22.19 7.15 1.65
CA ILE A 80 -20.87 7.75 1.58
C ILE A 80 -20.75 8.90 2.59
N GLU A 81 -21.77 9.74 2.67
CA GLU A 81 -21.88 10.81 3.66
C GLU A 81 -21.94 10.27 5.09
N ALA A 82 -22.67 9.16 5.32
CA ALA A 82 -22.67 8.48 6.61
C ALA A 82 -21.26 7.99 7.00
N ALA A 83 -20.51 7.43 6.04
CA ALA A 83 -19.14 7.00 6.27
C ALA A 83 -18.17 8.17 6.53
N TYR A 84 -18.34 9.30 5.82
CA TYR A 84 -17.56 10.52 6.13
C TYR A 84 -17.86 11.03 7.54
N LEU A 85 -19.12 10.98 8.00
CA LEU A 85 -19.47 11.33 9.37
C LEU A 85 -18.77 10.40 10.39
N ALA A 86 -18.61 9.12 10.08
CA ALA A 86 -17.82 8.21 10.92
C ALA A 86 -16.34 8.61 10.98
N MET A 87 -15.76 9.13 9.89
CA MET A 87 -14.36 9.59 9.84
C MET A 87 -14.12 10.90 10.59
N GLU A 88 -15.17 11.61 11.03
CA GLU A 88 -15.00 12.85 11.80
C GLU A 88 -14.47 12.61 13.21
N THR A 89 -14.55 11.37 13.73
CA THR A 89 -14.01 11.03 15.04
C THR A 89 -12.47 11.03 15.04
N PRO A 90 -11.82 11.59 16.08
CA PRO A 90 -10.37 11.53 16.27
C PRO A 90 -9.75 10.12 16.16
N ALA A 91 -10.51 9.10 16.56
CA ALA A 91 -10.06 7.70 16.55
C ALA A 91 -9.76 7.18 15.14
N PHE A 92 -10.44 7.68 14.10
CA PHE A 92 -10.12 7.30 12.73
C PHE A 92 -8.66 7.66 12.39
N TYR A 93 -8.16 8.81 12.83
CA TYR A 93 -6.81 9.28 12.53
C TYR A 93 -5.78 8.70 13.50
N SER A 94 -6.09 8.74 14.80
CA SER A 94 -5.14 8.39 15.87
C SER A 94 -5.03 6.88 16.09
N THR A 95 -6.03 6.10 15.65
CA THR A 95 -6.04 4.63 15.76
C THR A 95 -6.07 3.97 14.39
N THR A 96 -7.15 4.13 13.61
CA THR A 96 -7.32 3.38 12.35
C THR A 96 -6.21 3.69 11.34
N LEU A 97 -6.00 4.97 11.01
CA LEU A 97 -4.98 5.37 10.03
C LEU A 97 -3.55 5.17 10.53
N LYS A 98 -3.32 5.32 11.85
CA LYS A 98 -2.03 4.99 12.45
C LYS A 98 -1.70 3.50 12.26
N LEU A 99 -2.59 2.59 12.69
CA LEU A 99 -2.40 1.15 12.52
C LEU A 99 -2.32 0.74 11.04
N PHE A 100 -3.06 1.43 10.18
CA PHE A 100 -3.04 1.21 8.74
C PHE A 100 -1.68 1.53 8.11
N ALA A 101 -1.05 2.65 8.49
CA ALA A 101 0.20 3.12 7.91
C ALA A 101 1.46 2.50 8.56
N THR A 102 1.41 2.20 9.86
CA THR A 102 2.59 1.81 10.67
C THR A 102 3.38 0.61 10.11
N PRO A 103 2.74 -0.48 9.63
CA PRO A 103 3.47 -1.62 9.04
C PRO A 103 4.32 -1.29 7.81
N TRP A 104 4.11 -0.12 7.20
CA TRP A 104 4.85 0.28 6.00
C TRP A 104 6.15 1.01 6.35
N THR A 105 6.33 1.31 7.64
CA THR A 105 7.39 2.18 8.13
C THR A 105 8.57 1.42 8.71
N ASN A 106 8.51 0.09 8.80
CA ASN A 106 9.55 -0.76 9.40
C ASN A 106 9.67 -2.10 8.67
N ILE A 107 10.85 -2.74 8.76
CA ILE A 107 11.14 -4.00 8.06
C ILE A 107 10.31 -5.19 8.54
N ASP A 108 9.90 -5.18 9.81
CA ASP A 108 9.16 -6.26 10.47
C ASP A 108 7.66 -6.21 10.17
N GLN A 109 7.20 -5.13 9.54
CA GLN A 109 5.79 -4.81 9.32
C GLN A 109 4.97 -4.83 10.62
N ASP A 110 5.61 -4.48 11.74
CA ASP A 110 4.98 -4.39 13.05
C ASP A 110 3.97 -3.25 13.06
N ILE A 111 2.74 -3.56 13.53
CA ILE A 111 1.65 -2.61 13.71
C ILE A 111 1.84 -1.73 14.95
N PHE A 112 2.73 -2.12 15.87
CA PHE A 112 2.99 -1.43 17.15
C PHE A 112 4.22 -0.51 17.11
N ALA A 113 4.87 -0.35 15.96
CA ALA A 113 5.95 0.61 15.84
C ALA A 113 5.46 2.05 16.16
N PRO A 114 6.29 2.91 16.78
CA PRO A 114 5.88 4.26 17.14
C PRO A 114 5.43 5.11 15.95
N LEU A 115 4.58 6.10 16.23
CA LEU A 115 4.28 7.17 15.27
C LEU A 115 5.61 7.82 14.81
N ASN A 116 5.74 8.08 13.52
CA ASN A 116 6.93 8.65 12.91
C ASN A 116 6.56 9.53 11.71
N ASP A 117 7.56 10.13 11.05
CA ASP A 117 7.32 11.06 9.95
C ASP A 117 6.66 10.41 8.72
N TYR A 118 6.89 9.12 8.48
CA TYR A 118 6.21 8.37 7.44
C TYR A 118 4.73 8.19 7.76
N SER A 119 4.41 7.60 8.92
CA SER A 119 3.01 7.31 9.30
C SER A 119 2.21 8.60 9.50
N ALA A 120 2.78 9.64 10.11
CA ALA A 120 2.16 10.94 10.21
C ALA A 120 1.87 11.57 8.84
N THR A 121 2.78 11.42 7.87
CA THR A 121 2.57 11.93 6.49
C THR A 121 1.44 11.20 5.78
N VAL A 122 1.31 9.88 5.97
CA VAL A 122 0.16 9.12 5.45
C VAL A 122 -1.14 9.61 6.10
N ILE A 123 -1.19 9.70 7.43
CA ILE A 123 -2.39 10.13 8.18
C ILE A 123 -2.84 11.53 7.72
N GLY A 124 -1.90 12.48 7.67
CA GLY A 124 -2.18 13.85 7.24
C GLY A 124 -2.62 13.96 5.78
N ALA A 125 -1.99 13.21 4.86
CA ALA A 125 -2.37 13.19 3.46
C ALA A 125 -3.80 12.66 3.25
N VAL A 126 -4.20 11.63 4.01
CA VAL A 126 -5.58 11.11 4.01
C VAL A 126 -6.55 12.14 4.58
N ARG A 127 -6.21 12.80 5.69
CA ARG A 127 -7.03 13.83 6.33
C ARG A 127 -7.34 14.98 5.37
N ASP A 128 -6.31 15.48 4.69
CA ASP A 128 -6.38 16.67 3.83
C ASP A 128 -6.85 16.36 2.40
N ASP A 129 -7.29 15.12 2.12
CA ASP A 129 -7.72 14.68 0.78
C ASP A 129 -6.67 14.94 -0.32
N VAL A 130 -5.39 14.82 0.05
CA VAL A 130 -4.28 14.91 -0.91
C VAL A 130 -4.42 13.78 -1.93
N ASP A 131 -4.09 14.06 -3.20
CA ASP A 131 -3.94 13.01 -4.20
C ASP A 131 -2.94 11.98 -3.69
N PHE A 132 -3.42 10.79 -3.35
CA PHE A 132 -2.60 9.86 -2.56
C PHE A 132 -1.39 9.33 -3.31
N ARG A 133 -1.27 9.57 -4.63
CA ARG A 133 -0.04 9.31 -5.39
C ARG A 133 1.12 10.17 -4.90
N ASP A 134 0.84 11.37 -4.38
CA ASP A 134 1.84 12.33 -3.94
C ASP A 134 2.68 11.82 -2.76
N ILE A 135 2.20 10.82 -2.01
CA ILE A 135 2.99 10.22 -0.92
C ILE A 135 4.32 9.65 -1.41
N LEU A 136 4.49 9.33 -2.70
CA LEU A 136 5.75 8.80 -3.25
C LEU A 136 6.60 9.83 -4.00
N GLN A 137 6.11 11.07 -4.20
CA GLN A 137 6.75 12.02 -5.12
C GLN A 137 6.76 13.48 -4.64
N ALA A 138 5.90 13.86 -3.70
CA ALA A 138 5.80 15.25 -3.29
C ALA A 138 6.93 15.67 -2.33
N ASP A 139 7.25 16.96 -2.34
CA ASP A 139 8.04 17.59 -1.28
C ASP A 139 7.13 17.91 -0.10
N MET A 140 6.71 16.88 0.63
CA MET A 140 5.76 17.04 1.74
C MET A 140 6.06 16.12 2.91
N VAL A 141 5.78 16.63 4.10
CA VAL A 141 5.80 15.89 5.36
C VAL A 141 4.74 16.49 6.27
N TYR A 142 4.17 15.69 7.17
CA TYR A 142 3.31 16.17 8.23
C TYR A 142 4.04 16.15 9.56
N VAL A 143 3.91 17.25 10.30
CA VAL A 143 4.50 17.48 11.62
C VAL A 143 3.41 17.92 12.60
N GLY A 144 3.64 17.80 13.90
CA GLY A 144 2.79 18.38 14.91
C GLY A 144 2.82 19.91 14.85
N LYS A 145 1.65 20.54 15.01
CA LYS A 145 1.49 22.00 15.01
C LYS A 145 2.40 22.69 16.01
N ASN A 146 2.99 23.81 15.61
CA ASN A 146 3.84 24.62 16.50
C ASN A 146 3.17 25.02 17.83
N SER A 147 1.84 25.16 17.86
CA SER A 147 1.06 25.50 19.07
C SER A 147 1.06 24.41 20.14
N LEU A 148 1.54 23.21 19.84
CA LEU A 148 1.53 22.06 20.74
C LEU A 148 2.78 21.98 21.65
N ASN A 149 3.76 22.88 21.48
CA ASN A 149 5.00 22.91 22.28
C ASN A 149 5.76 21.56 22.30
N LEU A 150 5.76 20.86 21.17
CA LEU A 150 6.46 19.58 20.98
C LEU A 150 7.97 19.81 20.79
N PRO A 151 8.83 18.79 21.01
CA PRO A 151 10.20 18.81 20.50
C PRO A 151 10.19 19.13 19.00
N GLY A 152 11.16 19.91 18.51
CA GLY A 152 11.25 20.23 17.09
C GLY A 152 11.51 18.98 16.23
N TYR A 153 11.08 19.00 14.96
CA TYR A 153 11.44 17.95 14.01
C TYR A 153 12.97 17.81 13.97
N ASN A 154 13.46 16.57 14.08
CA ASN A 154 14.88 16.28 14.10
C ASN A 154 15.19 15.15 13.12
N ARG A 155 16.13 15.40 12.20
CA ARG A 155 16.60 14.41 11.21
C ARG A 155 17.27 13.19 11.82
N ASN A 156 17.71 13.27 13.08
CA ASN A 156 18.50 12.22 13.74
C ASN A 156 17.70 11.44 14.80
N ASN A 157 16.45 11.79 15.12
CA ASN A 157 15.66 11.04 16.12
C ASN A 157 14.16 11.07 15.79
N ASN A 158 13.33 10.45 16.64
CA ASN A 158 11.88 10.40 16.48
C ASN A 158 11.11 11.18 17.57
N ASP A 159 11.79 12.02 18.36
CA ASP A 159 11.23 12.59 19.59
C ASP A 159 9.99 13.45 19.33
N HIS A 160 9.96 14.15 18.19
CA HIS A 160 8.83 14.97 17.77
C HIS A 160 7.54 14.14 17.64
N TYR A 161 7.63 12.98 17.00
CA TYR A 161 6.48 12.10 16.75
C TYR A 161 6.15 11.23 17.94
N GLN A 162 7.17 10.81 18.70
CA GLN A 162 6.96 10.15 19.98
C GLN A 162 6.18 11.06 20.95
N ALA A 163 6.52 12.35 21.01
CA ALA A 163 5.80 13.30 21.86
C ALA A 163 4.34 13.52 21.46
N LEU A 164 4.01 13.48 20.16
CA LEU A 164 2.61 13.48 19.70
C LEU A 164 1.82 12.31 20.28
N GLU A 165 2.45 11.13 20.28
CA GLU A 165 1.85 9.90 20.78
C GLU A 165 1.75 9.89 22.31
N ASP A 166 2.84 10.20 23.02
CA ASP A 166 2.92 10.21 24.48
C ASP A 166 1.95 11.22 25.12
N GLN A 167 1.69 12.33 24.43
CA GLN A 167 0.75 13.36 24.89
C GLN A 167 -0.69 13.13 24.41
N PHE A 168 -0.96 12.01 23.73
CA PHE A 168 -2.28 11.67 23.18
C PHE A 168 -2.86 12.80 22.31
N ILE A 169 -2.03 13.45 21.50
CA ILE A 169 -2.47 14.50 20.60
C ILE A 169 -3.41 13.90 19.56
N ASP A 170 -4.59 14.51 19.39
CA ASP A 170 -5.50 14.15 18.30
C ASP A 170 -4.82 14.43 16.95
N LEU A 171 -4.52 13.38 16.18
CA LEU A 171 -3.84 13.52 14.90
C LEU A 171 -4.73 14.14 13.80
N LYS A 172 -6.05 14.18 13.99
CA LYS A 172 -6.96 14.94 13.13
C LYS A 172 -6.62 16.43 13.18
N ASP A 173 -6.50 16.98 14.38
CA ASP A 173 -6.30 18.41 14.58
C ASP A 173 -4.84 18.79 14.80
N GLY A 174 -4.02 17.88 15.30
CA GLY A 174 -2.66 18.15 15.76
C GLY A 174 -1.61 18.19 14.65
N LEU A 175 -1.86 17.60 13.49
CA LEU A 175 -0.91 17.58 12.37
C LEU A 175 -1.05 18.81 11.46
N GLU A 176 0.05 19.29 10.90
CA GLU A 176 0.08 20.27 9.84
C GLU A 176 1.06 19.86 8.73
N ARG A 177 0.69 20.17 7.48
CA ARG A 177 1.52 19.91 6.31
C ARG A 177 2.63 20.96 6.25
N THR A 178 3.85 20.50 6.01
CA THR A 178 4.99 21.37 5.67
C THR A 178 5.79 20.79 4.50
N THR A 179 6.78 21.54 4.03
CA THR A 179 7.71 21.11 2.99
C THR A 179 8.75 20.19 3.58
N GLN A 180 9.01 19.03 2.97
CA GLN A 180 9.96 18.06 3.51
C GLN A 180 11.41 18.57 3.42
N SER A 181 11.76 19.24 2.32
CA SER A 181 13.09 19.83 2.11
C SER A 181 13.45 20.93 3.10
N SER A 182 12.47 21.56 3.77
CA SER A 182 12.74 22.56 4.81
C SER A 182 13.11 21.96 6.16
N VAL A 183 12.89 20.66 6.38
CA VAL A 183 13.10 20.02 7.69
C VAL A 183 14.09 18.85 7.69
N ASN A 184 14.26 18.14 6.57
CA ASN A 184 15.13 16.95 6.52
C ASN A 184 16.51 17.20 5.89
N GLY A 185 16.76 18.40 5.36
CA GLY A 185 18.04 18.80 4.78
C GLY A 185 18.30 18.30 3.35
N LEU A 186 17.32 17.65 2.70
CA LEU A 186 17.39 17.32 1.29
C LEU A 186 17.00 18.52 0.43
N PRO A 187 17.59 18.70 -0.77
CA PRO A 187 17.08 19.68 -1.72
C PRO A 187 15.69 19.23 -2.23
N ALA A 188 14.85 20.20 -2.63
CA ALA A 188 13.47 19.94 -3.03
C ALA A 188 13.30 18.97 -4.21
N ASP A 189 14.29 18.83 -5.09
CA ASP A 189 14.28 17.85 -6.18
C ASP A 189 14.63 16.43 -5.73
N ALA A 190 15.26 16.27 -4.56
CA ALA A 190 15.62 14.99 -3.95
C ALA A 190 14.61 14.49 -2.90
N THR A 191 13.51 15.20 -2.66
CA THR A 191 12.42 14.68 -1.83
C THR A 191 11.51 13.73 -2.62
N ALA A 192 10.82 12.82 -1.96
CA ALA A 192 9.92 11.85 -2.58
C ALA A 192 8.88 11.35 -1.55
N GLY A 193 8.26 12.30 -0.84
CA GLY A 193 7.28 12.05 0.21
C GLY A 193 7.79 11.07 1.25
N VAL A 194 7.04 9.99 1.48
CA VAL A 194 7.36 8.99 2.50
C VAL A 194 8.64 8.21 2.20
N LEU A 195 9.08 8.11 0.93
CA LEU A 195 10.30 7.39 0.54
C LEU A 195 11.58 8.05 1.05
N THR A 196 11.52 9.35 1.34
CA THR A 196 12.64 10.17 1.84
C THR A 196 12.36 10.70 3.25
N SER A 197 11.40 10.09 3.94
CA SER A 197 11.21 10.24 5.38
C SER A 197 12.41 9.64 6.13
N ARG A 198 12.67 10.13 7.34
CA ARG A 198 13.68 9.55 8.23
C ARG A 198 13.34 8.11 8.56
N ALA A 199 12.07 7.81 8.85
CA ALA A 199 11.64 6.44 9.15
C ALA A 199 11.92 5.47 7.99
N ALA A 200 11.57 5.82 6.75
CA ALA A 200 11.91 4.99 5.59
C ALA A 200 13.44 4.84 5.43
N ALA A 201 14.19 5.92 5.62
CA ALA A 201 15.63 5.89 5.45
C ALA A 201 16.31 4.97 6.47
N LYS A 202 15.92 5.07 7.74
CA LYS A 202 16.41 4.21 8.82
C LYS A 202 16.14 2.74 8.52
N GLU A 203 15.01 2.41 7.92
CA GLU A 203 14.59 1.01 7.79
C GLU A 203 15.04 0.40 6.46
N PHE A 204 15.08 1.19 5.38
CA PHE A 204 15.28 0.65 4.03
C PHE A 204 16.46 1.23 3.25
N PHE A 205 17.10 2.31 3.74
CA PHE A 205 18.44 2.73 3.29
C PHE A 205 19.56 2.28 4.22
N TYR A 206 19.22 1.70 5.38
CA TYR A 206 20.18 1.17 6.33
C TYR A 206 21.02 0.05 5.71
N LEU A 207 22.31 0.35 5.55
CA LEU A 207 23.30 -0.52 4.92
C LEU A 207 22.89 -0.94 3.49
N GLY A 208 23.58 -1.95 2.96
CA GLY A 208 23.28 -2.52 1.65
C GLY A 208 23.47 -1.54 0.49
N THR A 209 22.75 -1.76 -0.61
CA THR A 209 22.90 -1.01 -1.87
C THR A 209 21.58 -0.42 -2.36
N ASN A 210 20.72 -0.02 -1.41
CA ASN A 210 19.38 0.57 -1.59
C ASN A 210 18.34 -0.29 -2.35
N ARG A 211 18.60 -1.59 -2.54
CA ARG A 211 17.58 -2.53 -3.06
C ARG A 211 16.42 -2.74 -2.08
N ALA A 212 16.70 -2.65 -0.77
CA ALA A 212 15.68 -2.77 0.27
C ALA A 212 14.62 -1.67 0.13
N MET A 213 15.02 -0.40 -0.03
CA MET A 213 14.09 0.71 -0.30
C MET A 213 13.13 0.40 -1.44
N PHE A 214 13.66 -0.06 -2.57
CA PHE A 214 12.81 -0.41 -3.72
C PHE A 214 11.87 -1.59 -3.40
N ARG A 215 12.40 -2.67 -2.82
CA ARG A 215 11.60 -3.85 -2.44
C ARG A 215 10.45 -3.49 -1.51
N PHE A 216 10.73 -2.76 -0.42
CA PHE A 216 9.69 -2.36 0.53
C PHE A 216 8.72 -1.35 -0.08
N THR A 217 9.14 -0.51 -1.01
CA THR A 217 8.20 0.31 -1.80
C THR A 217 7.22 -0.56 -2.59
N LEU A 218 7.67 -1.65 -3.22
CA LEU A 218 6.77 -2.59 -3.90
C LEU A 218 5.80 -3.26 -2.93
N MET A 219 6.31 -3.75 -1.80
CA MET A 219 5.49 -4.43 -0.78
C MET A 219 4.44 -3.48 -0.20
N ASN A 220 4.86 -2.24 0.12
CA ASN A 220 4.04 -1.27 0.82
C ASN A 220 3.12 -0.47 -0.11
N HIS A 221 3.45 -0.30 -1.38
CA HIS A 221 2.65 0.56 -2.26
C HIS A 221 2.09 -0.14 -3.48
N LEU A 222 2.61 -1.31 -3.86
CA LEU A 222 2.08 -2.13 -4.97
C LEU A 222 1.57 -3.51 -4.49
N CYS A 223 1.66 -3.81 -3.19
CA CYS A 223 1.17 -5.05 -2.58
C CYS A 223 1.74 -6.32 -3.24
N THR A 224 2.98 -6.25 -3.70
CA THR A 224 3.74 -7.35 -4.30
C THR A 224 5.19 -7.29 -3.83
N ASP A 225 5.88 -8.43 -3.83
CA ASP A 225 7.32 -8.50 -3.58
C ASP A 225 8.06 -8.81 -4.91
N LEU A 226 9.38 -8.97 -4.86
CA LEU A 226 10.23 -9.31 -5.99
C LEU A 226 9.99 -10.73 -6.52
N GLU A 227 9.67 -11.70 -5.64
CA GLU A 227 9.49 -13.10 -6.06
C GLU A 227 8.34 -13.28 -7.08
N PRO A 228 7.13 -12.70 -6.88
CA PRO A 228 6.07 -12.71 -7.90
C PRO A 228 6.38 -11.94 -9.19
N LEU A 229 7.45 -11.13 -9.19
CA LEU A 229 7.86 -10.27 -10.31
C LEU A 229 9.08 -10.81 -11.06
N LYS A 230 9.52 -12.03 -10.77
CA LYS A 230 10.62 -12.67 -11.49
C LYS A 230 10.36 -12.74 -12.98
N ASP A 231 11.28 -12.18 -13.75
CA ASP A 231 11.21 -12.13 -15.20
C ASP A 231 12.61 -12.30 -15.82
N ASN A 232 12.89 -13.50 -16.32
CA ASN A 232 14.15 -13.83 -17.00
C ASN A 232 14.15 -13.46 -18.50
N THR A 233 13.11 -12.78 -18.99
CA THR A 233 13.02 -12.30 -20.38
C THR A 233 13.56 -10.88 -20.56
N ARG A 234 13.87 -10.18 -19.45
CA ARG A 234 14.38 -8.80 -19.48
C ARG A 234 15.91 -8.75 -19.62
N PRO A 235 16.45 -7.71 -20.27
CA PRO A 235 17.90 -7.50 -20.37
C PRO A 235 18.61 -7.50 -19.00
N THR A 236 19.80 -8.09 -18.96
CA THR A 236 20.64 -8.20 -17.75
C THR A 236 21.72 -7.11 -17.69
N ASP A 237 21.66 -6.13 -18.58
CA ASP A 237 22.68 -5.09 -18.84
C ASP A 237 22.90 -4.15 -17.65
N ARG A 238 21.90 -4.00 -16.78
CA ARG A 238 21.95 -3.15 -15.58
C ARG A 238 22.12 -3.90 -14.28
N ILE A 239 22.30 -5.23 -14.32
CA ILE A 239 22.60 -5.98 -13.10
C ILE A 239 24.00 -5.59 -12.63
N ARG A 240 24.07 -5.11 -11.39
CA ARG A 240 25.29 -4.52 -10.81
C ARG A 240 26.43 -5.53 -10.65
N GLN A 241 27.63 -5.00 -10.45
CA GLN A 241 28.88 -5.74 -10.24
C GLN A 241 28.89 -6.57 -8.95
N ASP A 242 28.00 -6.25 -7.99
CA ASP A 242 27.93 -6.86 -6.65
C ASP A 242 27.20 -8.22 -6.61
N VAL A 243 26.76 -8.73 -7.77
CA VAL A 243 26.07 -10.02 -7.89
C VAL A 243 26.95 -10.99 -8.68
N SER A 244 27.31 -12.12 -8.08
CA SER A 244 28.09 -13.16 -8.78
C SER A 244 27.32 -13.70 -9.99
N ARG A 245 28.04 -13.93 -11.10
CA ARG A 245 27.51 -14.60 -12.31
C ARG A 245 27.75 -16.11 -12.31
N SER A 246 28.45 -16.62 -11.30
CA SER A 246 28.66 -18.05 -11.06
C SER A 246 28.58 -18.32 -9.56
N PRO A 247 27.44 -18.05 -8.89
CA PRO A 247 27.30 -18.30 -7.46
C PRO A 247 27.52 -19.79 -7.19
N GLY A 248 28.40 -20.10 -6.22
CA GLY A 248 28.81 -21.49 -5.94
C GLY A 248 29.55 -22.18 -7.11
N GLY A 249 30.06 -21.43 -8.09
CA GLY A 249 30.71 -21.96 -9.28
C GLY A 249 29.76 -22.35 -10.42
N ASP A 250 28.44 -22.16 -10.28
CA ASP A 250 27.44 -22.54 -11.29
C ASP A 250 26.71 -21.32 -11.86
N SER A 251 27.00 -20.98 -13.12
CA SER A 251 26.37 -19.85 -13.80
C SER A 251 24.88 -20.04 -14.11
N ARG A 252 24.40 -21.28 -14.12
CA ARG A 252 22.98 -21.58 -14.33
C ARG A 252 22.13 -21.04 -13.19
N LEU A 253 22.68 -20.98 -11.97
CA LEU A 253 22.00 -20.40 -10.82
C LEU A 253 21.76 -18.90 -11.02
N PHE A 254 22.73 -18.17 -11.56
CA PHE A 254 22.53 -16.77 -11.90
C PHE A 254 21.45 -16.61 -12.97
N ILE A 255 21.55 -17.37 -14.06
CA ILE A 255 20.64 -17.27 -15.21
C ILE A 255 19.20 -17.61 -14.80
N ASN A 256 18.99 -18.65 -13.99
CA ASN A 256 17.65 -19.15 -13.67
C ASN A 256 17.02 -18.50 -12.44
N ASN A 257 17.82 -18.02 -11.49
CA ASN A 257 17.30 -17.54 -10.21
C ASN A 257 17.56 -16.04 -10.02
N CYS A 258 18.81 -15.59 -10.14
CA CYS A 258 19.18 -14.22 -9.78
C CYS A 258 18.75 -13.21 -10.86
N SER A 259 19.01 -13.51 -12.13
CA SER A 259 18.73 -12.60 -13.24
C SER A 259 17.26 -12.16 -13.26
N SER A 260 16.35 -13.09 -12.94
CA SER A 260 14.91 -12.86 -12.97
C SER A 260 14.42 -11.75 -12.02
N CYS A 261 15.04 -11.60 -10.85
CA CYS A 261 14.75 -10.48 -9.95
C CYS A 261 15.52 -9.22 -10.38
N HIS A 262 16.82 -9.39 -10.64
CA HIS A 262 17.74 -8.27 -10.81
C HIS A 262 17.54 -7.48 -12.11
N SER A 263 17.16 -8.15 -13.21
CA SER A 263 16.92 -7.47 -14.50
C SER A 263 15.81 -6.42 -14.41
N GLY A 264 14.83 -6.58 -13.51
CA GLY A 264 13.81 -5.57 -13.26
C GLY A 264 14.15 -4.60 -12.14
N MET A 265 14.63 -5.13 -11.02
CA MET A 265 14.91 -4.36 -9.81
C MET A 265 16.08 -3.39 -9.97
N ASP A 266 17.22 -3.82 -10.50
CA ASP A 266 18.43 -3.00 -10.51
C ASP A 266 18.29 -1.71 -11.35
N PRO A 267 17.67 -1.75 -12.54
CA PRO A 267 17.33 -0.53 -13.29
C PRO A 267 16.50 0.51 -12.53
N LEU A 268 15.57 0.05 -11.68
CA LEU A 268 14.65 0.91 -10.93
C LEU A 268 15.28 1.40 -9.62
N ALA A 269 15.93 0.50 -8.86
CA ALA A 269 16.63 0.82 -7.63
C ALA A 269 17.77 1.84 -7.83
N GLN A 270 18.25 2.03 -9.07
CA GLN A 270 19.20 3.09 -9.41
C GLN A 270 18.66 4.50 -9.10
N ALA A 271 17.35 4.72 -9.06
CA ALA A 271 16.77 6.01 -8.65
C ALA A 271 17.26 6.49 -7.27
N PHE A 272 17.73 5.56 -6.43
CA PHE A 272 18.24 5.83 -5.09
C PHE A 272 19.78 5.95 -5.03
N ALA A 273 20.47 6.03 -6.16
CA ALA A 273 21.95 5.96 -6.22
C ALA A 273 22.67 7.07 -5.46
N PHE A 274 22.01 8.20 -5.21
CA PHE A 274 22.57 9.34 -4.50
C PHE A 274 22.19 9.39 -3.01
N TYR A 275 21.40 8.44 -2.50
CA TYR A 275 20.88 8.45 -1.12
C TYR A 275 21.67 7.51 -0.20
N GLU A 276 21.99 7.99 0.99
CA GLU A 276 22.62 7.24 2.08
C GLU A 276 21.84 7.39 3.39
N TYR A 277 22.04 6.46 4.31
CA TYR A 277 21.66 6.64 5.71
C TYR A 277 22.94 6.80 6.54
N GLU A 278 23.20 8.01 7.01
CA GLU A 278 24.38 8.36 7.79
C GLU A 278 24.12 8.08 9.27
N PHE A 279 24.93 7.20 9.86
CA PHE A 279 24.90 6.88 11.28
C PHE A 279 26.27 6.35 11.75
N ASN A 280 26.51 6.37 13.06
CA ASN A 280 27.75 5.84 13.63
C ASN A 280 27.62 4.32 13.83
N ARG A 281 28.17 3.51 12.93
CA ARG A 281 28.05 2.05 13.01
C ARG A 281 28.60 1.43 14.30
N ASP A 282 29.63 2.04 14.89
CA ASP A 282 30.30 1.48 16.07
C ASP A 282 29.59 1.86 17.38
N GLN A 283 29.00 3.06 17.44
CA GLN A 283 28.34 3.59 18.64
C GLN A 283 26.80 3.51 18.58
N ASP A 284 26.24 3.36 17.39
CA ASP A 284 24.81 3.29 17.08
C ASP A 284 24.57 2.18 16.04
N PRO A 285 24.77 0.90 16.41
CA PRO A 285 24.66 -0.21 15.47
C PRO A 285 23.25 -0.34 14.90
N THR A 286 22.22 0.14 15.58
CA THR A 286 20.82 0.11 15.10
C THR A 286 20.45 1.33 14.25
N GLY A 287 21.34 2.33 14.14
CA GLY A 287 21.08 3.54 13.38
C GLY A 287 20.00 4.44 13.99
N GLU A 288 19.74 4.37 15.30
CA GLU A 288 18.69 5.20 15.94
C GLU A 288 18.99 6.69 15.87
N ALA A 289 20.26 7.10 15.85
CA ALA A 289 20.67 8.49 15.77
C ALA A 289 20.95 8.95 14.32
N GLY A 290 20.62 8.10 13.33
CA GLY A 290 20.97 8.34 11.93
C GLY A 290 20.01 9.25 11.17
N ALA A 291 20.47 9.71 10.01
CA ALA A 291 19.72 10.58 9.11
C ALA A 291 19.89 10.21 7.64
N ILE A 292 18.87 10.54 6.83
CA ILE A 292 18.99 10.49 5.38
C ILE A 292 20.01 11.53 4.90
N ALA A 293 20.84 11.13 3.96
CA ALA A 293 21.83 11.97 3.30
C ALA A 293 21.72 11.82 1.78
N TYR A 294 22.13 12.87 1.06
CA TYR A 294 22.04 12.92 -0.40
C TYR A 294 23.20 13.69 -1.01
N ASN A 295 23.86 13.08 -2.01
CA ASN A 295 24.93 13.74 -2.75
C ASN A 295 24.34 14.74 -3.76
N THR A 296 24.40 16.03 -3.44
CA THR A 296 23.87 17.12 -4.30
C THR A 296 24.72 17.32 -5.54
N SER A 297 24.25 18.16 -6.48
CA SER A 297 25.07 18.59 -7.61
C SER A 297 26.38 19.20 -7.11
N GLY A 298 27.50 18.83 -7.74
CA GLY A 298 28.85 19.25 -7.35
C GLY A 298 29.50 18.44 -6.22
N GLN A 299 28.76 17.58 -5.52
CA GLN A 299 29.34 16.63 -4.56
C GLN A 299 29.78 15.35 -5.28
N THR A 300 30.89 14.77 -4.84
CA THR A 300 31.36 13.48 -5.36
C THR A 300 31.74 12.58 -4.20
N ASP A 301 31.28 11.33 -4.25
CA ASP A 301 31.71 10.28 -3.36
C ASP A 301 33.16 9.89 -3.71
N PRO A 302 34.09 9.88 -2.72
CA PRO A 302 35.49 9.56 -2.97
C PRO A 302 35.74 8.16 -3.53
N ALA A 303 34.87 7.19 -3.20
CA ALA A 303 35.02 5.81 -3.65
C ALA A 303 34.56 5.61 -5.10
N THR A 304 33.56 6.37 -5.55
CA THR A 304 33.02 6.23 -6.92
C THR A 304 33.56 7.27 -7.90
N GLY A 305 34.07 8.41 -7.40
CA GLY A 305 34.43 9.57 -8.24
C GLY A 305 33.24 10.23 -8.92
N THR A 306 32.01 9.90 -8.51
CA THR A 306 30.75 10.43 -9.04
C THR A 306 29.83 10.84 -7.89
N ARG A 307 28.62 11.32 -8.18
CA ARG A 307 27.59 11.54 -7.14
C ARG A 307 27.06 10.24 -6.52
N VAL A 308 27.28 9.09 -7.14
CA VAL A 308 26.79 7.79 -6.66
C VAL A 308 27.44 7.45 -5.33
N GLN A 309 26.63 7.09 -4.34
CA GLN A 309 27.11 6.68 -3.01
C GLN A 309 28.01 5.45 -3.14
N GLY A 310 29.11 5.43 -2.38
CA GLY A 310 30.11 4.36 -2.40
C GLY A 310 29.52 2.96 -2.23
N LYS A 311 28.42 2.84 -1.48
CA LYS A 311 27.68 1.60 -1.32
C LYS A 311 27.15 0.97 -2.61
N TYR A 312 27.00 1.70 -3.72
CA TYR A 312 26.61 1.09 -4.99
C TYR A 312 27.76 0.34 -5.68
N HIS A 313 29.00 0.62 -5.30
CA HIS A 313 30.21 0.00 -5.87
C HIS A 313 30.90 -0.94 -4.86
N ILE A 314 30.28 -1.21 -3.71
CA ILE A 314 30.77 -2.24 -2.79
C ILE A 314 30.69 -3.60 -3.49
N ASN A 315 31.70 -4.44 -3.28
CA ASN A 315 31.82 -5.75 -3.91
C ASN A 315 31.90 -5.72 -5.46
N SER A 316 32.42 -4.63 -6.04
CA SER A 316 32.66 -4.50 -7.50
C SER A 316 33.52 -5.61 -8.10
N THR A 317 34.29 -6.33 -7.28
CA THR A 317 35.10 -7.49 -7.67
C THR A 317 34.29 -8.79 -7.84
N SER A 318 33.01 -8.84 -7.42
CA SER A 318 32.19 -10.06 -7.53
C SER A 318 31.90 -10.41 -8.99
N PHE A 319 31.65 -9.40 -9.82
CA PHE A 319 31.63 -9.51 -11.27
C PHE A 319 32.09 -8.18 -11.88
N PRO A 320 33.39 -8.00 -12.17
CA PRO A 320 33.95 -6.72 -12.62
C PRO A 320 33.32 -6.17 -13.92
N PHE A 321 32.80 -7.05 -14.77
CA PHE A 321 32.12 -6.68 -16.02
C PHE A 321 30.62 -6.38 -15.82
N GLY A 322 30.12 -6.37 -14.58
CA GLY A 322 28.75 -5.98 -14.27
C GLY A 322 28.54 -4.47 -14.42
N TYR A 323 27.31 -4.04 -14.22
CA TYR A 323 26.95 -2.63 -14.37
C TYR A 323 27.53 -1.80 -13.21
N ALA A 324 28.45 -0.89 -13.53
CA ALA A 324 28.93 0.13 -12.61
C ALA A 324 27.97 1.33 -12.65
N THR A 325 27.16 1.52 -11.61
CA THR A 325 26.13 2.56 -11.56
C THR A 325 26.76 3.96 -11.67
N PRO A 326 26.44 4.77 -12.70
CA PRO A 326 27.12 6.05 -12.94
C PRO A 326 26.32 7.28 -12.45
N ASN A 327 25.02 7.13 -12.20
CA ASN A 327 24.09 8.20 -11.82
C ASN A 327 22.78 7.60 -11.28
N ASP A 328 21.76 8.42 -11.05
CA ASP A 328 20.42 8.05 -10.56
C ASP A 328 19.36 7.89 -11.68
N ARG A 329 19.77 7.76 -12.94
CA ARG A 329 18.84 7.48 -14.04
C ARG A 329 18.26 6.09 -13.90
N TRP A 330 16.96 5.94 -14.03
CA TRP A 330 16.27 4.65 -13.97
C TRP A 330 15.46 4.38 -15.24
N ASN A 331 15.20 3.11 -15.53
CA ASN A 331 14.38 2.68 -16.65
C ASN A 331 13.54 1.47 -16.21
N ASN A 332 12.24 1.49 -16.50
CA ASN A 332 11.29 0.46 -16.09
C ASN A 332 11.16 -0.63 -17.15
N TYR A 333 12.01 -1.65 -17.07
CA TYR A 333 11.93 -2.80 -17.96
C TYR A 333 10.64 -3.62 -17.79
N TRP A 334 9.92 -3.48 -16.68
CA TRP A 334 8.64 -4.15 -16.44
C TRP A 334 7.47 -3.53 -17.21
N ARG A 335 7.68 -2.43 -17.93
CA ARG A 335 6.76 -1.96 -18.98
C ARG A 335 6.67 -2.91 -20.16
N GLU A 336 7.50 -3.94 -20.19
CA GLU A 336 7.44 -5.03 -21.14
C GLU A 336 7.44 -6.38 -20.44
N GLY A 337 6.97 -7.41 -21.15
CA GLY A 337 6.93 -8.77 -20.64
C GLY A 337 5.81 -9.00 -19.60
N PRO A 338 5.90 -10.09 -18.81
CA PRO A 338 4.85 -10.50 -17.88
C PRO A 338 4.45 -9.44 -16.84
N ASN A 339 5.36 -8.52 -16.50
CA ASN A 339 5.12 -7.51 -15.48
C ASN A 339 4.42 -6.24 -16.00
N GLN A 340 4.06 -6.19 -17.30
CA GLN A 340 3.11 -5.21 -17.83
C GLN A 340 1.76 -5.24 -17.10
N LYS A 341 1.41 -6.40 -16.52
CA LYS A 341 0.19 -6.61 -15.72
C LYS A 341 0.07 -5.67 -14.51
N LEU A 342 1.16 -5.04 -14.07
CA LEU A 342 1.12 -4.00 -13.03
C LEU A 342 0.40 -2.73 -13.50
N GLY A 343 0.15 -2.61 -14.81
CA GLY A 343 -0.69 -1.56 -15.41
C GLY A 343 -0.03 -0.20 -15.37
N TRP A 344 1.18 -0.10 -15.92
CA TRP A 344 1.95 1.14 -16.00
C TRP A 344 1.23 2.21 -16.82
N ASP A 345 1.34 3.46 -16.39
CA ASP A 345 0.69 4.59 -17.08
C ASP A 345 1.40 4.90 -18.41
N ASN A 346 0.65 4.81 -19.50
CA ASN A 346 1.16 5.05 -20.86
C ASN A 346 1.45 6.53 -21.15
N SER A 347 0.98 7.46 -20.30
CA SER A 347 1.33 8.87 -20.40
C SER A 347 2.73 9.19 -19.86
N LEU A 348 3.30 8.29 -19.05
CA LEU A 348 4.67 8.40 -18.54
C LEU A 348 5.66 7.68 -19.45
N SER A 349 6.89 8.17 -19.48
CA SER A 349 7.97 7.67 -20.34
C SER A 349 8.50 6.29 -19.95
N GLY A 350 8.27 5.85 -18.71
CA GLY A 350 8.90 4.65 -18.16
C GLY A 350 10.38 4.77 -17.82
N GLN A 351 10.90 5.98 -17.79
CA GLN A 351 12.28 6.27 -17.45
C GLN A 351 12.37 7.65 -16.79
N GLY A 352 13.36 7.85 -15.93
CA GLY A 352 13.50 9.10 -15.18
C GLY A 352 14.82 9.20 -14.45
N SER A 353 14.88 10.10 -13.48
CA SER A 353 16.05 10.30 -12.60
C SER A 353 15.59 10.62 -11.18
N GLY A 354 16.22 9.97 -10.21
CA GLY A 354 15.94 10.19 -8.79
C GLY A 354 14.63 9.58 -8.28
N ALA A 355 14.53 9.51 -6.96
CA ALA A 355 13.41 8.91 -6.23
C ALA A 355 12.05 9.55 -6.60
N LYS A 356 11.99 10.86 -6.79
CA LYS A 356 10.75 11.59 -7.11
C LYS A 356 10.06 11.09 -8.38
N SER A 357 10.81 11.00 -9.48
CA SER A 357 10.26 10.52 -10.76
C SER A 357 9.97 9.01 -10.74
N LEU A 358 10.75 8.22 -9.99
CA LEU A 358 10.41 6.81 -9.77
C LEU A 358 9.11 6.68 -8.97
N GLY A 359 8.92 7.49 -7.94
CA GLY A 359 7.68 7.55 -7.17
C GLY A 359 6.49 7.87 -8.06
N GLN A 360 6.64 8.79 -9.00
CA GLN A 360 5.62 9.08 -10.02
C GLN A 360 5.29 7.84 -10.86
N GLU A 361 6.30 7.14 -11.38
CA GLU A 361 6.11 5.92 -12.17
C GLU A 361 5.34 4.84 -11.40
N LEU A 362 5.71 4.61 -10.14
CA LEU A 362 5.10 3.60 -9.28
C LEU A 362 3.67 4.00 -8.88
N ALA A 363 3.45 5.25 -8.44
CA ALA A 363 2.17 5.73 -7.95
C ALA A 363 1.10 5.83 -9.05
N ASN A 364 1.50 5.98 -10.32
CA ASN A 364 0.57 6.01 -11.45
C ASN A 364 0.23 4.62 -12.02
N SER A 365 0.82 3.55 -11.48
CA SER A 365 0.48 2.19 -11.88
C SER A 365 -0.91 1.77 -11.39
N ASN A 366 -1.56 0.85 -12.10
CA ASN A 366 -2.80 0.22 -11.64
C ASN A 366 -2.58 -0.58 -10.35
N ALA A 367 -1.41 -1.22 -10.20
CA ALA A 367 -1.03 -1.95 -9.00
C ALA A 367 -1.00 -1.04 -7.75
N PHE A 368 -0.57 0.22 -7.88
CA PHE A 368 -0.61 1.18 -6.79
C PHE A 368 -2.03 1.41 -6.27
N ALA A 369 -2.95 1.75 -7.18
CA ALA A 369 -4.36 1.98 -6.84
C ALA A 369 -4.99 0.73 -6.21
N GLN A 370 -4.79 -0.44 -6.82
CA GLN A 370 -5.30 -1.71 -6.30
C GLN A 370 -4.75 -2.04 -4.91
N CYS A 371 -3.47 -1.75 -4.66
CA CYS A 371 -2.87 -1.99 -3.35
C CYS A 371 -3.51 -1.15 -2.26
N GLN A 372 -3.75 0.14 -2.52
CA GLN A 372 -4.41 1.01 -1.53
C GLN A 372 -5.82 0.53 -1.22
N VAL A 373 -6.60 0.17 -2.25
CA VAL A 373 -7.95 -0.38 -2.06
C VAL A 373 -7.91 -1.71 -1.30
N LYS A 374 -6.97 -2.61 -1.62
CA LYS A 374 -6.81 -3.88 -0.90
C LYS A 374 -6.54 -3.68 0.58
N LYS A 375 -5.67 -2.73 0.92
CA LYS A 375 -5.32 -2.42 2.31
C LYS A 375 -6.50 -1.83 3.07
N VAL A 376 -7.24 -0.90 2.45
CA VAL A 376 -8.46 -0.34 3.04
C VAL A 376 -9.52 -1.43 3.22
N PHE A 377 -9.70 -2.31 2.23
CA PHE A 377 -10.61 -3.45 2.34
C PHE A 377 -10.29 -4.33 3.53
N LYS A 378 -9.02 -4.74 3.68
CA LYS A 378 -8.60 -5.54 4.83
C LYS A 378 -8.83 -4.83 6.16
N THR A 379 -8.61 -3.51 6.20
CA THR A 379 -8.76 -2.69 7.41
C THR A 379 -10.22 -2.54 7.83
N VAL A 380 -11.12 -2.28 6.88
CA VAL A 380 -12.53 -1.98 7.15
C VAL A 380 -13.38 -3.25 7.22
N CYS A 381 -13.11 -4.21 6.34
CA CYS A 381 -13.84 -5.48 6.30
C CYS A 381 -13.30 -6.51 7.29
N LEU A 382 -12.09 -6.28 7.84
CA LEU A 382 -11.40 -7.17 8.80
C LEU A 382 -11.10 -8.58 8.24
N ARG A 383 -10.99 -8.69 6.91
CA ARG A 383 -10.71 -9.93 6.17
C ARG A 383 -10.11 -9.62 4.80
N ASP A 384 -9.50 -10.62 4.17
CA ASP A 384 -9.11 -10.51 2.77
C ASP A 384 -10.35 -10.70 1.85
N ALA A 385 -10.23 -10.27 0.59
CA ALA A 385 -11.25 -10.49 -0.42
C ALA A 385 -11.22 -11.93 -0.91
N GLU A 386 -12.35 -12.64 -0.78
CA GLU A 386 -12.42 -14.09 -1.02
C GLU A 386 -13.51 -14.43 -2.06
N SER A 387 -14.58 -13.65 -2.10
CA SER A 387 -15.70 -13.88 -3.00
C SER A 387 -15.58 -13.12 -4.32
N GLN A 388 -16.31 -13.57 -5.35
CA GLN A 388 -16.43 -12.84 -6.62
C GLN A 388 -17.04 -11.43 -6.42
N ALA A 389 -17.90 -11.26 -5.41
CA ALA A 389 -18.46 -9.96 -5.05
C ALA A 389 -17.38 -9.04 -4.45
N ASP A 390 -16.51 -9.55 -3.58
CA ASP A 390 -15.40 -8.77 -3.02
C ASP A 390 -14.44 -8.31 -4.13
N ILE A 391 -14.09 -9.22 -5.05
CA ILE A 391 -13.20 -8.92 -6.17
C ILE A 391 -13.84 -7.86 -7.09
N ALA A 392 -15.14 -7.97 -7.35
CA ALA A 392 -15.87 -6.97 -8.13
C ALA A 392 -15.92 -5.61 -7.42
N GLN A 393 -16.17 -5.60 -6.10
CA GLN A 393 -16.16 -4.39 -5.29
C GLN A 393 -14.79 -3.72 -5.29
N MET A 394 -13.71 -4.46 -5.04
CA MET A 394 -12.35 -3.93 -5.08
C MET A 394 -12.02 -3.33 -6.45
N SER A 395 -12.43 -3.98 -7.54
CA SER A 395 -12.24 -3.47 -8.90
C SER A 395 -13.01 -2.17 -9.15
N ALA A 396 -14.28 -2.11 -8.70
CA ALA A 396 -15.12 -0.92 -8.80
C ALA A 396 -14.53 0.24 -7.98
N THR A 397 -14.17 0.00 -6.71
CA THR A 397 -13.53 1.00 -5.84
C THR A 397 -12.16 1.41 -6.35
N THR A 398 -11.36 0.52 -6.95
CA THR A 398 -10.10 0.91 -7.61
C THR A 398 -10.35 1.88 -8.75
N THR A 399 -11.37 1.63 -9.56
CA THR A 399 -11.76 2.53 -10.65
C THR A 399 -12.23 3.88 -10.10
N SER A 400 -13.08 3.85 -9.08
CA SER A 400 -13.56 5.06 -8.39
C SER A 400 -12.41 5.88 -7.79
N PHE A 401 -11.46 5.22 -7.12
CA PHE A 401 -10.29 5.86 -6.52
C PHE A 401 -9.49 6.67 -7.56
N LYS A 402 -9.23 6.07 -8.73
CA LYS A 402 -8.52 6.73 -9.84
C LYS A 402 -9.33 7.89 -10.44
N GLN A 403 -10.66 7.81 -10.44
CA GLN A 403 -11.56 8.85 -10.97
C GLN A 403 -11.80 10.00 -9.99
N ASN A 404 -11.64 9.76 -8.69
CA ASN A 404 -11.87 10.74 -7.61
C ASN A 404 -10.54 11.24 -7.03
N SER A 405 -9.62 11.62 -7.92
CA SER A 405 -8.32 12.25 -7.56
C SER A 405 -7.51 11.47 -6.53
N TYR A 406 -7.64 10.14 -6.48
CA TYR A 406 -6.94 9.30 -5.52
C TYR A 406 -7.17 9.72 -4.06
N GLN A 407 -8.38 10.15 -3.70
CA GLN A 407 -8.73 10.46 -2.31
C GLN A 407 -8.99 9.17 -1.51
N LEU A 408 -8.12 8.87 -0.53
CA LEU A 408 -8.20 7.61 0.20
C LEU A 408 -9.39 7.54 1.16
N LYS A 409 -9.84 8.68 1.73
CA LYS A 409 -11.08 8.71 2.55
C LYS A 409 -12.28 8.19 1.77
N ARG A 410 -12.37 8.48 0.46
CA ARG A 410 -13.44 7.93 -0.38
C ARG A 410 -13.37 6.41 -0.49
N VAL A 411 -12.17 5.82 -0.53
CA VAL A 411 -11.99 4.36 -0.52
C VAL A 411 -12.50 3.77 0.79
N PHE A 412 -12.17 4.39 1.94
CA PHE A 412 -12.73 3.97 3.24
C PHE A 412 -14.26 4.06 3.26
N ALA A 413 -14.84 5.09 2.65
CA ALA A 413 -16.29 5.26 2.59
C ALA A 413 -16.98 4.21 1.72
N GLU A 414 -16.47 3.96 0.52
CA GLU A 414 -17.03 2.98 -0.41
C GLU A 414 -16.91 1.54 0.11
N VAL A 415 -15.77 1.20 0.73
CA VAL A 415 -15.58 -0.12 1.31
C VAL A 415 -16.34 -0.28 2.63
N GLY A 416 -16.44 0.78 3.43
CA GLY A 416 -17.29 0.81 4.62
C GLY A 416 -18.75 0.51 4.28
N ASN A 417 -19.28 1.18 3.26
CA ASN A 417 -20.63 0.92 2.75
C ASN A 417 -20.81 -0.53 2.27
N TYR A 418 -19.80 -1.13 1.64
CA TYR A 418 -19.87 -2.53 1.22
C TYR A 418 -19.93 -3.49 2.42
N CYS A 419 -19.12 -3.25 3.46
CA CYS A 419 -18.97 -4.16 4.60
C CYS A 419 -19.89 -3.86 5.80
N MET A 420 -20.72 -2.81 5.75
CA MET A 420 -21.60 -2.45 6.88
C MET A 420 -22.77 -3.44 7.10
N GLY A 421 -23.06 -4.30 6.12
CA GLY A 421 -24.08 -5.34 6.22
C GLY A 421 -23.56 -6.71 6.67
N GLU A 422 -22.24 -6.82 6.90
CA GLU A 422 -21.55 -8.06 7.29
C GLU A 422 -21.35 -8.20 8.80
#